data_AF-A0A1F3PML4-F1
#
_entry.id   AF-A0A1F3PML4-F1
#
_cell.length_a   1.000
_cell.length_b   1.000
_cell.length_c   1.000
_cell.angle_alpha   90.00
_cell.angle_beta   90.00
_cell.angle_gamma   90.00
#
_symmetry.space_group_name_H-M   'P 1'
#
loop_
_entity.id
_entity.type
_entity.pdbx_description
1 polymer ?
#
loop_
_entity_poly.entity_id
_entity_poly.type
_entity_poly.pdbx_seq_one_letter_code
_entity_poly.pdbx_strand_id
1 'polypeptide(L)'
;MITINDIIFVHGGISMGIIHRNLKIKQINRIYTSEVVGKTLQEVYETEIPKFLSGAYSPLWYRGYFDDADFCESKIDSILGFYGMRHIVVGHTPNDEISSLFNNKILGADAGIMYNKPGEMLIYKNGTFYKSSGTKCRIKL
;
A
#
# COMPACT_ATOMS: atom_id res chain seq x y z
N MET A 1 -7.19 3.39 4.13
CA MET A 1 -7.20 2.36 3.05
C MET A 1 -8.56 2.38 2.37
N ILE A 2 -8.59 2.26 1.04
CA ILE A 2 -9.84 2.16 0.29
C ILE A 2 -9.74 1.04 -0.74
N THR A 3 -10.88 0.59 -1.26
CA THR A 3 -10.95 -0.41 -2.34
C THR A 3 -11.77 0.14 -3.49
N ILE A 4 -11.29 -0.04 -4.71
CA ILE A 4 -12.03 0.25 -5.94
C ILE A 4 -11.89 -0.98 -6.83
N ASN A 5 -13.02 -1.59 -7.21
CA ASN A 5 -13.04 -2.90 -7.85
C ASN A 5 -12.29 -3.94 -6.98
N ASP A 6 -11.37 -4.68 -7.58
CA ASP A 6 -10.50 -5.70 -7.01
C ASP A 6 -9.13 -5.16 -6.56
N ILE A 7 -9.03 -3.84 -6.33
CA ILE A 7 -7.78 -3.12 -6.05
C ILE A 7 -7.85 -2.44 -4.68
N ILE A 8 -6.87 -2.70 -3.84
CA ILE A 8 -6.65 -1.98 -2.57
C ILE A 8 -5.73 -0.79 -2.82
N PHE A 9 -6.06 0.37 -2.25
CA PHE A 9 -5.19 1.55 -2.24
C PHE A 9 -4.79 1.89 -0.80
N VAL A 10 -3.49 2.01 -0.57
CA VAL A 10 -2.89 2.30 0.73
C VAL A 10 -1.57 3.07 0.56
N HIS A 11 -1.13 3.83 1.56
CA HIS A 11 0.08 4.65 1.43
C HIS A 11 1.36 3.81 1.41
N GLY A 12 1.64 3.05 2.48
CA GLY A 12 2.86 2.22 2.58
C GLY A 12 2.67 0.82 2.02
N GLY A 13 1.73 0.07 2.61
CA GLY A 13 1.47 -1.32 2.24
C GLY A 13 0.81 -2.09 3.37
N ILE A 14 0.53 -3.36 3.17
CA ILE A 14 -0.07 -4.23 4.19
C ILE A 14 0.96 -5.29 4.58
N SER A 15 1.36 -5.28 5.85
CA SER A 15 2.24 -6.30 6.39
C SER A 15 1.48 -7.58 6.79
N MET A 16 2.18 -8.71 6.89
CA MET A 16 1.60 -9.94 7.47
C MET A 16 1.06 -9.71 8.90
N GLY A 17 1.64 -8.76 9.64
CA GLY A 17 1.20 -8.40 10.98
C GLY A 17 -0.25 -7.88 11.04
N ILE A 18 -0.76 -7.31 9.94
CA ILE A 18 -2.16 -6.87 9.81
C ILE A 18 -3.10 -8.07 9.74
N ILE A 19 -2.79 -9.06 8.88
CA ILE A 19 -3.65 -10.23 8.69
C ILE A 19 -3.56 -11.21 9.86
N HIS A 20 -2.41 -11.32 10.52
CA HIS A 20 -2.27 -12.09 11.77
C HIS A 20 -3.11 -11.53 12.91
N ARG A 21 -3.42 -10.22 12.88
CA ARG A 21 -4.34 -9.56 13.82
C ARG A 21 -5.80 -9.55 13.34
N ASN A 22 -6.08 -10.18 12.20
CA ASN A 22 -7.40 -10.23 11.56
C ASN A 22 -8.04 -8.84 11.35
N LEU A 23 -7.21 -7.81 11.12
CA LEU A 23 -7.70 -6.43 11.00
C LEU A 23 -8.34 -6.19 9.64
N LYS A 24 -9.64 -5.88 9.63
CA LYS A 24 -10.38 -5.53 8.42
C LYS A 24 -10.19 -4.06 8.06
N ILE A 25 -10.27 -3.73 6.76
CA ILE A 25 -10.08 -2.36 6.25
C ILE A 25 -10.94 -1.32 7.00
N LYS A 26 -12.22 -1.64 7.24
CA LYS A 26 -13.13 -0.75 7.98
C LYS A 26 -12.67 -0.49 9.42
N GLN A 27 -12.13 -1.52 10.10
CA GLN A 27 -11.60 -1.37 11.46
C GLN A 27 -10.35 -0.50 11.46
N ILE A 28 -9.41 -0.76 10.55
CA ILE A 28 -8.18 0.03 10.39
C ILE A 28 -8.52 1.51 10.18
N ASN A 29 -9.43 1.80 9.23
CA ASN A 29 -9.83 3.18 8.96
C ASN A 29 -10.47 3.85 10.18
N ARG A 30 -11.35 3.13 10.89
CA ARG A 30 -11.99 3.64 12.11
C ARG A 30 -10.94 3.98 13.16
N ILE A 31 -10.04 3.05 13.48
CA ILE A 31 -8.98 3.23 14.48
C ILE A 31 -8.09 4.43 14.13
N TYR A 32 -7.68 4.57 12.86
CA TYR A 32 -6.93 5.75 12.45
C TYR A 32 -7.68 7.05 12.77
N THR A 33 -8.98 7.12 12.45
CA THR A 33 -9.78 8.34 12.67
C THR A 33 -10.14 8.61 14.13
N SER A 34 -10.35 7.58 14.95
CA SER A 34 -10.83 7.75 16.33
C SER A 34 -9.73 7.72 17.39
N GLU A 35 -8.61 7.05 17.10
CA GLU A 35 -7.61 6.69 18.12
C GLU A 35 -6.18 7.09 17.74
N VAL A 36 -5.93 7.53 16.51
CA VAL A 36 -4.57 7.92 16.06
C VAL A 36 -4.51 9.39 15.64
N VAL A 37 -5.36 9.81 14.72
CA VAL A 37 -5.34 11.19 14.20
C VAL A 37 -5.74 12.17 15.31
N GLY A 38 -4.89 13.18 15.54
CA GLY A 38 -5.12 14.20 16.56
C GLY A 38 -4.84 13.74 17.99
N LYS A 39 -4.27 12.55 18.18
CA LYS A 39 -3.88 12.01 19.49
C LYS A 39 -2.39 12.18 19.77
N THR A 40 -2.04 12.31 21.03
CA THR A 40 -0.65 12.31 21.49
C THR A 40 -0.06 10.90 21.41
N LEU A 41 1.27 10.77 21.33
CA LEU A 41 1.92 9.45 21.33
C LEU A 41 1.59 8.64 22.58
N GLN A 42 1.43 9.29 23.72
CA GLN A 42 1.03 8.63 24.97
C GLN A 42 -0.34 7.97 24.82
N GLU A 43 -1.36 8.72 24.38
CA GLU A 43 -2.72 8.19 24.16
C GLU A 43 -2.74 7.03 23.15
N VAL A 44 -2.02 7.17 22.04
CA VAL A 44 -1.98 6.11 21.00
C VAL A 44 -1.33 4.83 21.55
N TYR A 45 -0.36 4.97 22.45
CA TYR A 45 0.44 3.84 22.93
C TYR A 45 -0.17 3.14 24.14
N GLU A 46 -1.33 3.61 24.63
CA GLU A 46 -2.11 2.96 25.69
C GLU A 46 -2.62 1.57 25.29
N THR A 47 -2.92 1.37 24.00
CA THR A 47 -3.43 0.10 23.49
C THR A 47 -2.61 -0.43 22.32
N GLU A 48 -2.54 -1.76 22.20
CA GLU A 48 -1.61 -2.41 21.27
C GLU A 48 -1.96 -2.20 19.79
N ILE A 49 -3.24 -2.05 19.43
CA ILE A 49 -3.64 -1.92 18.02
C ILE A 49 -3.34 -0.52 17.45
N PRO A 50 -3.75 0.60 18.07
CA PRO A 50 -3.36 1.95 17.61
C PRO A 50 -1.84 2.15 17.61
N LYS A 51 -1.15 1.63 18.63
CA LYS A 51 0.32 1.58 18.68
C LYS A 51 0.90 0.86 17.47
N PHE A 52 0.42 -0.34 17.16
CA PHE A 52 0.85 -1.10 15.98
C PHE A 52 0.57 -0.34 14.67
N LEU A 53 -0.62 0.25 14.54
CA LEU A 53 -1.03 1.03 13.37
C LEU A 53 -0.27 2.36 13.23
N SER A 54 0.52 2.75 14.23
CA SER A 54 1.41 3.92 14.19
C SER A 54 2.88 3.55 13.99
N GLY A 55 3.21 2.26 13.89
CA GLY A 55 4.57 1.76 13.71
C GLY A 55 4.93 1.44 12.24
N ALA A 56 6.16 0.98 12.03
CA ALA A 56 6.73 0.67 10.72
C ALA A 56 6.01 -0.45 9.96
N TYR A 57 5.30 -1.36 10.65
CA TYR A 57 4.53 -2.44 10.02
C TYR A 57 3.08 -2.05 9.68
N SER A 58 2.74 -0.77 9.84
CA SER A 58 1.40 -0.25 9.61
C SER A 58 1.11 0.10 8.15
N PRO A 59 -0.17 0.22 7.76
CA PRO A 59 -0.62 0.69 6.46
C PRO A 59 0.04 1.97 5.95
N LEU A 60 0.45 2.88 6.84
CA LEU A 60 1.03 4.16 6.45
C LEU A 60 2.56 4.11 6.27
N TRP A 61 3.25 3.13 6.84
CA TRP A 61 4.71 3.14 6.95
C TRP A 61 5.40 1.88 6.43
N TYR A 62 4.65 0.83 6.10
CA TYR A 62 5.24 -0.43 5.69
C TYR A 62 5.93 -0.34 4.33
N ARG A 63 7.22 -0.73 4.30
CA ARG A 63 8.08 -0.74 3.10
C ARG A 63 8.49 -2.12 2.63
N GLY A 64 8.05 -3.18 3.31
CA GLY A 64 8.57 -4.54 3.08
C GLY A 64 8.31 -5.11 1.68
N TYR A 65 7.44 -4.51 0.87
CA TYR A 65 7.30 -4.92 -0.54
C TYR A 65 8.57 -4.65 -1.37
N PHE A 66 9.39 -3.70 -0.95
CA PHE A 66 10.59 -3.25 -1.68
C PHE A 66 11.87 -3.43 -0.84
N ASP A 67 11.78 -3.30 0.48
CA ASP A 67 12.96 -3.28 1.37
C ASP A 67 13.24 -4.64 2.05
N ASP A 68 12.26 -5.55 2.13
CA ASP A 68 12.41 -6.85 2.79
C ASP A 68 12.83 -7.91 1.76
N ALA A 69 14.09 -8.37 1.85
CA ALA A 69 14.65 -9.40 0.98
C ALA A 69 13.92 -10.75 1.08
N ASP A 70 13.24 -11.01 2.21
CA ASP A 70 12.46 -12.23 2.42
C ASP A 70 11.00 -12.05 1.95
N PHE A 71 10.62 -10.88 1.40
CA PHE A 71 9.28 -10.69 0.87
C PHE A 71 9.10 -11.48 -0.44
N CYS A 72 8.05 -12.30 -0.48
CA CYS A 72 7.83 -13.22 -1.58
C CYS A 72 6.35 -13.29 -1.97
N GLU A 73 6.08 -13.92 -3.12
CA GLU A 73 4.77 -13.96 -3.73
C GLU A 73 3.70 -14.59 -2.82
N SER A 74 4.06 -15.62 -2.03
CA SER A 74 3.13 -16.28 -1.13
C SER A 74 2.64 -15.38 0.01
N LYS A 75 3.46 -14.42 0.46
CA LYS A 75 3.07 -13.41 1.46
C LYS A 75 2.00 -12.47 0.89
N ILE A 76 2.21 -11.95 -0.33
CA ILE A 76 1.20 -11.08 -0.96
C ILE A 76 -0.07 -11.86 -1.32
N ASP A 77 0.03 -13.13 -1.73
CA ASP A 77 -1.14 -13.99 -1.96
C ASP A 77 -1.98 -14.17 -0.69
N SER A 78 -1.33 -14.36 0.45
CA SER A 78 -2.02 -14.46 1.74
C SER A 78 -2.74 -13.15 2.10
N ILE A 79 -2.09 -12.00 1.86
CA ILE A 79 -2.67 -10.69 2.11
C ILE A 79 -3.88 -10.42 1.20
N LEU A 80 -3.72 -10.61 -0.10
CA LEU A 80 -4.76 -10.40 -1.09
C LEU A 80 -5.94 -11.36 -0.87
N GLY A 81 -5.65 -12.64 -0.59
CA GLY A 81 -6.64 -13.66 -0.26
C GLY A 81 -7.45 -13.31 0.99
N PHE A 82 -6.80 -12.81 2.05
CA PHE A 82 -7.49 -12.37 3.26
C PHE A 82 -8.52 -11.25 3.02
N TYR A 83 -8.24 -10.36 2.07
CA TYR A 83 -9.15 -9.27 1.70
C TYR A 83 -10.07 -9.58 0.50
N GLY A 84 -9.87 -10.72 -0.18
CA GLY A 84 -10.60 -11.08 -1.40
C GLY A 84 -10.30 -10.16 -2.59
N MET A 85 -9.08 -9.62 -2.65
CA MET A 85 -8.65 -8.65 -3.67
C MET A 85 -7.59 -9.26 -4.58
N ARG A 86 -7.29 -8.61 -5.71
CA ARG A 86 -6.30 -9.09 -6.69
C ARG A 86 -5.06 -8.21 -6.78
N HIS A 87 -5.20 -6.93 -6.45
CA HIS A 87 -4.14 -5.94 -6.63
C HIS A 87 -4.04 -5.04 -5.40
N ILE A 88 -2.83 -4.58 -5.10
CA ILE A 88 -2.59 -3.51 -4.15
C ILE A 88 -1.74 -2.42 -4.80
N VAL A 89 -2.20 -1.18 -4.70
CA VAL A 89 -1.48 0.02 -5.13
C VAL A 89 -0.94 0.72 -3.90
N VAL A 90 0.36 0.98 -3.91
CA VAL A 90 1.10 1.61 -2.81
C VAL A 90 1.91 2.80 -3.29
N GLY A 91 2.24 3.71 -2.39
CA GLY A 91 3.25 4.73 -2.60
C GLY A 91 4.38 4.57 -1.58
N HIS A 92 4.76 5.66 -0.92
CA HIS A 92 5.65 5.74 0.25
C HIS A 92 7.12 5.36 0.04
N THR A 93 7.37 4.36 -0.81
CA THR A 93 8.70 3.87 -1.18
C THR A 93 8.98 4.30 -2.62
N PRO A 94 9.76 5.38 -2.81
CA PRO A 94 10.04 5.91 -4.13
C PRO A 94 10.84 4.92 -4.97
N ASN A 95 10.38 4.71 -6.20
CA ASN A 95 11.08 3.97 -7.24
C ASN A 95 11.53 4.92 -8.37
N ASP A 96 12.25 4.40 -9.37
CA ASP A 96 12.61 5.18 -10.56
C ASP A 96 11.41 5.46 -11.48
N GLU A 97 10.43 4.56 -11.47
CA GLU A 97 9.21 4.60 -12.27
C GLU A 97 8.10 3.83 -11.55
N ILE A 98 6.86 3.89 -12.08
CA ILE A 98 5.80 3.00 -11.60
C ILE A 98 6.23 1.56 -11.81
N SER A 99 6.31 0.81 -10.70
CA SER A 99 6.78 -0.56 -10.66
C SER A 99 5.63 -1.54 -10.47
N SER A 100 5.78 -2.73 -11.05
CA SER A 100 4.89 -3.86 -10.86
C SER A 100 5.68 -5.04 -10.30
N LEU A 101 5.19 -5.63 -9.21
CA LEU A 101 5.77 -6.81 -8.60
C LEU A 101 4.76 -7.96 -8.65
N PHE A 102 5.29 -9.18 -8.77
CA PHE A 102 4.51 -10.43 -8.73
C PHE A 102 3.29 -10.40 -9.67
N ASN A 103 3.53 -10.12 -10.95
CA ASN A 103 2.48 -10.10 -12.00
C ASN A 103 1.31 -9.16 -11.67
N ASN A 104 1.62 -7.88 -11.41
CA ASN A 104 0.67 -6.83 -11.04
C ASN A 104 -0.06 -7.03 -9.70
N LYS A 105 0.33 -7.98 -8.85
CA LYS A 105 -0.24 -8.08 -7.49
C LYS A 105 0.07 -6.85 -6.65
N ILE A 106 1.27 -6.29 -6.78
CA ILE A 106 1.67 -5.03 -6.14
C ILE A 106 2.05 -4.03 -7.23
N LEU A 107 1.51 -2.81 -7.14
CA LEU A 107 1.88 -1.68 -7.99
C LEU A 107 2.42 -0.54 -7.12
N GLY A 108 3.70 -0.23 -7.29
CA GLY A 108 4.36 0.92 -6.66
C GLY A 108 4.12 2.17 -7.50
N ALA A 109 3.27 3.08 -7.03
CA ALA A 109 2.87 4.30 -7.72
C ALA A 109 3.71 5.53 -7.32
N ASP A 110 4.64 5.40 -6.37
CA ASP A 110 5.60 6.46 -6.02
C ASP A 110 6.82 6.40 -6.95
N ALA A 111 6.77 7.19 -8.03
CA ALA A 111 7.85 7.32 -9.02
C ALA A 111 8.87 8.43 -8.66
N GLY A 112 8.94 8.85 -7.39
CA GLY A 112 9.98 9.78 -6.93
C GLY A 112 9.80 11.23 -7.36
N ILE A 113 8.54 11.70 -7.48
CA ILE A 113 8.23 13.12 -7.72
C ILE A 113 8.93 14.03 -6.71
N MET A 114 9.04 13.59 -5.44
CA MET A 114 9.76 14.31 -4.38
C MET A 114 11.25 14.55 -4.67
N TYR A 115 11.85 13.75 -5.55
CA TYR A 115 13.24 13.86 -5.98
C TYR A 115 13.39 14.54 -7.34
N ASN A 116 12.38 15.33 -7.75
CA ASN A 116 12.36 16.02 -9.04
C ASN A 116 12.43 15.07 -10.25
N LYS A 117 12.01 13.81 -10.09
CA LYS A 117 11.79 12.90 -11.21
C LYS A 117 10.49 13.27 -11.94
N PRO A 118 10.38 12.97 -13.26
CA PRO A 118 9.13 13.16 -13.99
C PRO A 118 7.98 12.42 -13.30
N GLY A 119 6.86 13.11 -13.10
CA GLY A 119 5.66 12.46 -12.56
C GLY A 119 5.13 11.40 -13.51
N GLU A 120 4.81 10.24 -12.96
CA GLU A 120 4.10 9.17 -13.66
C GLU A 120 2.70 8.98 -13.08
N MET A 121 1.78 8.52 -13.93
CA MET A 121 0.42 8.20 -13.54
C MET A 121 0.11 6.73 -13.81
N LEU A 122 -0.39 6.04 -12.78
CA LEU A 122 -0.96 4.71 -12.92
C LEU A 122 -2.39 4.84 -13.46
N ILE A 123 -2.70 4.11 -14.53
CA ILE A 123 -4.00 4.12 -15.19
C ILE A 123 -4.54 2.70 -15.20
N TYR A 124 -5.74 2.52 -14.65
CA TYR A 124 -6.50 1.29 -14.78
C TYR A 124 -7.62 1.48 -15.80
N LYS A 125 -7.62 0.67 -16.87
CA LYS A 125 -8.67 0.72 -17.91
C LYS A 125 -8.96 -0.69 -18.41
N ASN A 126 -10.24 -1.08 -18.35
CA ASN A 126 -10.73 -2.38 -18.86
C ASN A 126 -9.90 -3.58 -18.37
N GLY A 127 -9.65 -3.66 -17.06
CA GLY A 127 -8.88 -4.79 -16.49
C GLY A 127 -7.37 -4.72 -16.71
N THR A 128 -6.85 -3.64 -17.29
CA THR A 128 -5.44 -3.50 -17.63
C THR A 128 -4.82 -2.28 -16.96
N PHE A 129 -3.61 -2.46 -16.42
CA PHE A 129 -2.79 -1.38 -15.88
C PHE A 129 -1.86 -0.80 -16.94
N TYR A 130 -1.70 0.51 -16.88
CA TYR A 130 -0.75 1.26 -17.70
C TYR A 130 -0.03 2.28 -16.84
N LYS A 131 1.21 2.61 -17.19
CA LYS A 131 1.89 3.81 -16.73
C LYS A 131 1.96 4.85 -17.85
N SER A 132 2.02 6.12 -17.47
CA SER A 132 2.21 7.25 -18.38
C SER A 132 3.09 8.29 -17.71
N SER A 133 4.17 8.67 -18.36
CA SER A 133 4.94 9.89 -18.06
C SER A 133 4.49 11.03 -18.98
N GLY A 134 4.85 12.28 -18.67
CA GLY A 134 4.35 13.53 -19.29
C GLY A 134 4.35 13.67 -20.83
N THR A 135 4.75 12.64 -21.58
CA THR A 135 4.79 12.57 -23.06
C THR A 135 3.51 11.99 -23.71
N LYS A 136 2.42 11.78 -22.94
CA LYS A 136 1.11 11.21 -23.37
C LYS A 136 1.14 9.75 -23.85
N CYS A 137 2.27 9.07 -23.85
CA CYS A 137 2.34 7.65 -24.21
C CYS A 137 1.94 6.78 -23.02
N ARG A 138 1.05 5.80 -23.26
CA ARG A 138 0.64 4.81 -22.25
C ARG A 138 1.39 3.51 -22.51
N ILE A 139 2.13 3.04 -21.50
CA ILE A 139 2.84 1.77 -21.53
C ILE A 139 2.06 0.80 -20.67
N LYS A 140 1.69 -0.36 -21.23
CA LYS A 140 1.01 -1.42 -20.48
C LYS A 140 1.98 -2.04 -19.46
N LEU A 141 1.49 -2.29 -18.25
CA LEU A 141 2.19 -3.04 -17.19
C LEU A 141 1.82 -4.53 -17.23
#